data_AF-A0A1G3QP13-F1
#
_entry.id   AF-A0A1G3QP13-F1
#
_cell.length_a   1.000
_cell.length_b   1.000
_cell.length_c   1.000
_cell.angle_alpha   90.00
_cell.angle_beta   90.00
_cell.angle_gamma   90.00
#
_symmetry.space_group_name_H-M   'P 1'
#
loop_
_entity.id
_entity.type
_entity.pdbx_description
1 polymer ?
#
loop_
_entity_poly.entity_id
_entity_poly.type
_entity_poly.pdbx_seq_one_letter_code
_entity_poly.pdbx_strand_id
1 'polypeptide(L)'
;MIPRRAEKTLKEMARGYPIIAVTGPRQSGKTTLVRHVFNDREYVSLEEPDMLELATGDPRGFLSRYGGGVIIDEAQRAPALFSYLQAKVDIEKRYGAFILTGSQQFGLLSGITQSLAGRAGMVQLLPFSLEELKNTPVKTGSLFQILYKGMYPPLYDRKLDPKKWYASYIMTYIERDVRKLVNVKDLAIFQRFLRMCAARIGQLLNLSSLAADCGITHNTARAWISVLEASYIVFLLQPHFKNFGKRLVKTPKLYFFDTGLAAQLLNIQDPEHLAIHPQRGGLFESFVIGEQYKMQYNEGVAPNFYFWRNNLGDEIDLIIDKGDRLLAVEIKSGNTLNNDFFLNLEKWRKTTRAPADHTYLVFGGDSSHTYKGTKVFPWKDCVISPE
;
A
#
# COMPACT_ATOMS: atom_id res chain seq x y z
N MET A 1 19.96 9.57 3.32
CA MET A 1 18.88 8.70 2.82
C MET A 1 18.24 8.04 4.03
N ILE A 2 16.92 8.07 4.14
CA ILE A 2 16.21 7.34 5.21
C ILE A 2 16.29 5.84 4.88
N PRO A 3 16.83 4.99 5.78
CA PRO A 3 16.91 3.55 5.54
C PRO A 3 15.53 2.93 5.31
N ARG A 4 15.43 2.00 4.34
CA ARG A 4 14.19 1.28 4.05
C ARG A 4 14.24 -0.12 4.62
N ARG A 5 13.18 -0.59 5.28
CA ARG A 5 13.15 -1.96 5.82
C ARG A 5 13.20 -3.02 4.72
N ALA A 6 12.59 -2.73 3.56
CA ALA A 6 12.62 -3.60 2.40
C ALA A 6 14.04 -3.92 1.88
N GLU A 7 15.07 -3.16 2.26
CA GLU A 7 16.46 -3.44 1.88
C GLU A 7 16.90 -4.86 2.28
N LYS A 8 16.56 -5.31 3.49
CA LYS A 8 16.92 -6.64 3.99
C LYS A 8 16.33 -7.72 3.08
N THR A 9 15.03 -7.62 2.81
CA THR A 9 14.27 -8.54 1.97
C THR A 9 14.79 -8.57 0.54
N LEU A 10 15.14 -7.42 -0.05
CA LEU A 10 15.72 -7.36 -1.40
C LEU A 10 17.06 -8.11 -1.48
N LYS A 11 17.92 -7.94 -0.48
CA LYS A 11 19.20 -8.66 -0.39
C LYS A 11 19.01 -10.15 -0.21
N GLU A 12 18.04 -10.56 0.61
CA GLU A 12 17.71 -11.97 0.84
C GLU A 12 17.15 -12.63 -0.42
N MET A 13 16.15 -12.02 -1.06
CA MET A 13 15.55 -12.53 -2.29
C MET A 13 16.55 -12.60 -3.44
N ALA A 14 17.46 -11.63 -3.56
CA ALA A 14 18.49 -11.61 -4.60
C ALA A 14 19.46 -12.80 -4.54
N ARG A 15 19.50 -13.56 -3.43
CA ARG A 15 20.29 -14.79 -3.32
C ARG A 15 19.58 -16.02 -3.90
N GLY A 16 18.26 -15.97 -4.10
CA GLY A 16 17.45 -17.09 -4.55
C GLY A 16 16.73 -16.88 -5.87
N TYR A 17 16.49 -15.63 -6.28
CA TYR A 17 15.80 -15.30 -7.53
C TYR A 17 16.74 -14.63 -8.52
N PRO A 18 16.77 -15.03 -9.81
CA PRO A 18 17.53 -14.33 -10.84
C PRO A 18 17.00 -12.93 -11.13
N ILE A 19 15.71 -12.70 -10.89
CA ILE A 19 15.06 -11.42 -11.12
C ILE A 19 14.43 -10.94 -9.81
N ILE A 20 14.62 -9.66 -9.48
CA ILE A 20 13.91 -9.00 -8.38
C ILE A 20 13.07 -7.87 -8.97
N ALA A 21 11.77 -7.89 -8.71
CA ALA A 21 10.86 -6.84 -9.12
C ALA A 21 10.41 -6.01 -7.90
N VAL A 22 10.59 -4.70 -7.97
CA VAL A 22 10.13 -3.76 -6.95
C VAL A 22 9.02 -2.87 -7.51
N THR A 23 7.84 -3.01 -6.92
CA THR A 23 6.62 -2.28 -7.34
C THR A 23 6.15 -1.34 -6.25
N GLY A 24 5.23 -0.41 -6.55
CA GLY A 24 4.71 0.53 -5.55
C GLY A 24 4.35 1.89 -6.16
N PRO A 25 3.72 2.79 -5.39
CA PRO A 25 3.22 4.05 -5.92
C PRO A 25 4.35 4.93 -6.47
N ARG A 26 4.02 5.82 -7.41
CA ARG A 26 4.97 6.80 -7.91
C ARG A 26 5.50 7.65 -6.75
N GLN A 27 6.79 7.98 -6.76
CA GLN A 27 7.46 8.71 -5.68
C GLN A 27 7.55 7.99 -4.31
N SER A 28 7.30 6.67 -4.23
CA SER A 28 7.52 5.89 -3.00
C SER A 28 8.97 5.60 -2.65
N GLY A 29 9.93 5.92 -3.55
CA GLY A 29 11.36 5.73 -3.34
C GLY A 29 11.96 4.45 -3.94
N LYS A 30 11.25 3.77 -4.86
CA LYS A 30 11.69 2.52 -5.52
C LYS A 30 13.07 2.64 -6.16
N THR A 31 13.22 3.57 -7.11
CA THR A 31 14.48 3.82 -7.83
C THR A 31 15.63 4.12 -6.88
N THR A 32 15.38 4.94 -5.86
CA THR A 32 16.37 5.25 -4.83
C THR A 32 16.80 4.01 -4.06
N LEU A 33 15.84 3.17 -3.66
CA LEU A 33 16.13 1.93 -2.92
C LEU A 33 16.93 0.93 -3.77
N VAL A 34 16.48 0.61 -4.99
CA VAL A 34 17.17 -0.39 -5.81
C VAL A 34 18.58 0.03 -6.21
N ARG A 35 18.79 1.33 -6.51
CA ARG A 35 20.11 1.87 -6.82
C ARG A 35 21.04 1.86 -5.61
N HIS A 36 20.49 2.01 -4.40
CA HIS A 36 21.28 1.92 -3.18
C HIS A 36 21.71 0.48 -2.89
N VAL A 37 20.76 -0.47 -2.97
CA VAL A 37 20.97 -1.87 -2.63
C VAL A 37 21.83 -2.61 -3.65
N PHE A 38 21.64 -2.29 -4.94
CA PHE A 38 22.31 -2.93 -6.06
C PHE A 38 23.22 -1.94 -6.80
N ASN A 39 24.01 -1.20 -6.03
CA ASN A 39 24.90 -0.14 -6.53
C ASN A 39 26.06 -0.66 -7.40
N ASP A 40 26.28 -1.98 -7.40
CA ASP A 40 27.21 -2.72 -8.23
C ASP A 40 26.70 -2.95 -9.66
N ARG A 41 25.44 -2.59 -9.94
CA ARG A 41 24.79 -2.80 -11.25
C ARG A 41 24.60 -1.50 -12.00
N GLU A 42 24.67 -1.62 -13.32
CA GLU A 42 24.29 -0.53 -14.20
C GLU A 42 22.80 -0.22 -14.06
N TYR A 43 22.45 1.06 -14.25
CA TYR A 43 21.10 1.58 -14.15
C TYR A 43 20.64 2.10 -15.50
N VAL A 44 19.46 1.65 -15.91
CA VAL A 44 18.79 2.08 -17.14
C VAL A 44 17.37 2.50 -16.83
N SER A 45 16.96 3.65 -17.33
CA SER A 45 15.57 4.09 -17.27
C SER A 45 14.88 3.91 -18.60
N LEU A 46 13.77 3.14 -18.63
CA LEU A 46 12.90 3.12 -19.81
C LEU A 46 11.99 4.34 -19.90
N GLU A 47 12.15 5.32 -19.00
CA GLU A 47 11.60 6.65 -19.23
C GLU A 47 12.29 7.39 -20.39
N GLU A 48 13.57 7.09 -20.62
CA GLU A 48 14.39 7.68 -21.68
C GLU A 48 13.98 7.12 -23.05
N PRO A 49 13.60 7.97 -24.02
CA PRO A 49 13.11 7.53 -25.33
C PRO A 49 14.07 6.59 -26.06
N ASP A 50 15.36 6.90 -26.09
CA ASP A 50 16.38 6.12 -26.80
C ASP A 50 16.55 4.72 -26.17
N MET A 51 16.52 4.65 -24.84
CA MET A 51 16.61 3.38 -24.12
C MET A 51 15.36 2.53 -24.30
N LEU A 52 14.18 3.17 -24.35
CA LEU A 52 12.93 2.48 -24.64
C LEU A 52 12.91 1.95 -26.08
N GLU A 53 13.31 2.76 -27.06
CA GLU A 53 13.41 2.36 -28.47
C GLU A 53 14.35 1.16 -28.62
N LEU A 54 15.52 1.20 -28.00
CA LEU A 54 16.45 0.07 -28.00
C LEU A 54 15.84 -1.18 -27.35
N ALA A 55 15.23 -1.04 -26.17
CA ALA A 55 14.65 -2.16 -25.43
C ALA A 55 13.44 -2.78 -26.15
N THR A 56 12.75 -2.02 -26.99
CA THR A 56 11.57 -2.49 -27.75
C THR A 56 11.92 -2.97 -29.15
N GLY A 57 12.86 -2.31 -29.82
CA GLY A 57 13.29 -2.63 -31.18
C GLY A 57 14.28 -3.80 -31.25
N ASP A 58 15.23 -3.88 -30.31
CA ASP A 58 16.15 -5.02 -30.17
C ASP A 58 16.36 -5.43 -28.70
N PRO A 59 15.38 -6.15 -28.10
CA PRO A 59 15.46 -6.60 -26.72
C PRO A 59 16.66 -7.52 -26.44
N ARG A 60 17.13 -8.29 -27.42
CA ARG A 60 18.27 -9.21 -27.27
C ARG A 60 19.58 -8.43 -27.24
N GLY A 61 19.77 -7.50 -28.17
CA GLY A 61 20.92 -6.61 -28.19
C GLY A 61 20.96 -5.75 -26.93
N PHE A 62 19.81 -5.22 -26.49
CA PHE A 62 19.68 -4.50 -25.22
C PHE A 62 20.22 -5.32 -24.05
N LEU A 63 19.70 -6.55 -23.83
CA LEU A 63 20.14 -7.39 -22.70
C LEU A 63 21.57 -7.91 -22.82
N SER A 64 22.11 -7.99 -24.04
CA SER A 64 23.49 -8.44 -24.27
C SER A 64 24.53 -7.40 -23.83
N ARG A 65 24.17 -6.11 -23.83
CA ARG A 65 25.03 -5.04 -23.27
C ARG A 65 25.25 -5.20 -21.78
N TYR A 66 24.24 -5.71 -21.07
CA TYR A 66 24.24 -5.84 -19.62
C TYR A 66 24.56 -7.27 -19.16
N GLY A 67 25.67 -7.81 -19.68
CA GLY A 67 26.13 -9.17 -19.37
C GLY A 67 26.42 -9.43 -17.90
N GLY A 68 26.45 -8.42 -17.02
CA GLY A 68 26.60 -8.56 -15.56
C GLY A 68 25.28 -8.60 -14.78
N GLY A 69 24.16 -8.26 -15.42
CA GLY A 69 22.95 -7.82 -14.73
C GLY A 69 22.73 -6.32 -14.83
N VAL A 70 21.50 -5.86 -14.60
CA VAL A 70 21.10 -4.43 -14.77
C VAL A 70 19.86 -4.12 -13.95
N ILE A 71 19.77 -2.87 -13.49
CA ILE A 71 18.55 -2.26 -12.98
C ILE A 71 17.80 -1.61 -14.15
N ILE A 72 16.58 -2.07 -14.42
CA ILE A 72 15.70 -1.56 -15.46
C ILE A 72 14.52 -0.85 -14.80
N ASP A 73 14.50 0.47 -14.86
CA ASP A 73 13.43 1.31 -14.30
C ASP A 73 12.26 1.50 -15.27
N GLU A 74 11.06 1.58 -14.68
CA GLU A 74 9.76 1.60 -15.35
C GLU A 74 9.62 0.49 -16.42
N ALA A 75 10.01 -0.74 -16.05
CA ALA A 75 10.09 -1.92 -16.92
C ALA A 75 8.76 -2.25 -17.64
N GLN A 76 7.62 -1.84 -17.08
CA GLN A 76 6.32 -2.01 -17.73
C GLN A 76 6.17 -1.22 -19.04
N ARG A 77 7.09 -0.29 -19.37
CA ARG A 77 7.11 0.40 -20.66
C ARG A 77 7.58 -0.50 -21.82
N ALA A 78 8.31 -1.58 -21.54
CA ALA A 78 8.72 -2.57 -22.55
C ALA A 78 8.34 -4.01 -22.12
N PRO A 79 7.04 -4.37 -22.08
CA PRO A 79 6.60 -5.68 -21.58
C PRO A 79 7.19 -6.88 -22.34
N ALA A 80 7.49 -6.72 -23.64
CA ALA A 80 8.11 -7.75 -24.46
C ALA A 80 9.46 -8.22 -23.89
N LEU A 81 10.18 -7.35 -23.17
CA LEU A 81 11.48 -7.64 -22.56
C LEU A 81 11.42 -8.80 -21.57
N PHE A 82 10.27 -9.03 -20.91
CA PHE A 82 10.12 -10.09 -19.93
C PHE A 82 10.33 -11.49 -20.51
N SER A 83 9.86 -11.73 -21.74
CA SER A 83 10.09 -13.03 -22.42
C SER A 83 11.56 -13.24 -22.80
N TYR A 84 12.29 -12.17 -23.10
CA TYR A 84 13.73 -12.26 -23.37
C TYR A 84 14.55 -12.44 -22.09
N LEU A 85 14.15 -11.77 -21.00
CA LEU A 85 14.72 -11.99 -19.68
C LEU A 85 14.55 -13.44 -19.23
N GLN A 86 13.36 -14.02 -19.43
CA GLN A 86 13.09 -15.44 -19.15
C GLN A 86 14.13 -16.35 -19.81
N ALA A 87 14.31 -16.23 -21.13
CA ALA A 87 15.25 -17.04 -21.88
C ALA A 87 16.70 -16.87 -21.38
N LYS A 88 17.09 -15.63 -21.03
CA LYS A 88 18.43 -15.32 -20.55
C LYS A 88 18.72 -15.91 -19.17
N VAL A 89 17.79 -15.78 -18.22
CA VAL A 89 18.00 -16.27 -16.85
C VAL A 89 17.97 -17.80 -16.75
N ASP A 90 17.21 -18.46 -17.62
CA ASP A 90 17.18 -19.93 -17.69
C ASP A 90 18.53 -20.52 -18.12
N ILE A 91 19.29 -19.79 -18.95
CA ILE A 91 20.62 -20.18 -19.43
C ILE A 91 21.70 -19.82 -18.40
N GLU A 92 21.72 -18.56 -17.96
CA GLU A 92 22.85 -18.03 -17.16
C GLU A 92 22.80 -18.42 -15.68
N LYS A 93 21.62 -18.72 -15.14
CA LYS A 93 21.39 -19.17 -13.75
C LYS A 93 22.08 -18.30 -12.68
N ARG A 94 22.20 -16.99 -12.93
CA ARG A 94 22.74 -16.02 -11.96
C ARG A 94 21.64 -15.38 -11.14
N TYR A 95 21.74 -15.51 -9.82
CA TYR A 95 20.81 -14.90 -8.89
C TYR A 95 21.05 -13.40 -8.74
N GLY A 96 19.97 -12.65 -8.58
CA GLY A 96 19.96 -11.21 -8.41
C GLY A 96 20.37 -10.42 -9.64
N ALA A 97 20.62 -11.03 -10.79
CA ALA A 97 21.20 -10.35 -11.96
C ALA A 97 20.33 -9.19 -12.46
N PHE A 98 19.01 -9.36 -12.54
CA PHE A 98 18.13 -8.34 -13.11
C PHE A 98 17.19 -7.75 -12.06
N ILE A 99 17.18 -6.43 -11.97
CA ILE A 99 16.31 -5.70 -11.05
C ILE A 99 15.33 -4.87 -11.87
N LEU A 100 14.04 -5.12 -11.67
CA LEU A 100 12.97 -4.43 -12.39
C LEU A 100 12.25 -3.50 -11.43
N THR A 101 11.99 -2.27 -11.84
CA THR A 101 11.10 -1.37 -11.09
C THR A 101 9.93 -0.91 -11.93
N GLY A 102 8.80 -0.61 -11.27
CA GLY A 102 7.63 -0.10 -11.96
C GLY A 102 6.60 0.50 -11.00
N SER A 103 5.99 1.60 -11.44
CA SER A 103 4.95 2.31 -10.68
C SER A 103 3.56 1.68 -10.78
N GLN A 104 3.33 0.80 -11.76
CA GLN A 104 2.02 0.21 -12.04
C GLN A 104 2.02 -1.29 -11.77
N GLN A 105 1.17 -1.74 -10.85
CA GLN A 105 1.09 -3.14 -10.47
C GLN A 105 0.58 -4.02 -11.62
N PHE A 106 -0.49 -3.64 -12.32
CA PHE A 106 -1.10 -4.51 -13.34
C PHE A 106 -0.21 -4.81 -14.54
N GLY A 107 0.39 -3.79 -15.17
CA GLY A 107 1.20 -3.99 -16.38
C GLY A 107 2.49 -4.75 -16.11
N LEU A 108 3.09 -4.52 -14.93
CA LEU A 108 4.29 -5.24 -14.52
C LEU A 108 3.96 -6.65 -14.02
N LEU A 109 2.90 -6.82 -13.22
CA LEU A 109 2.47 -8.15 -12.75
C LEU A 109 2.04 -9.06 -13.90
N SER A 110 1.24 -8.60 -14.85
CA SER A 110 0.75 -9.46 -15.94
C SER A 110 1.90 -10.02 -16.77
N GLY A 111 2.89 -9.18 -17.07
CA GLY A 111 4.11 -9.58 -17.75
C GLY A 111 4.99 -10.52 -16.92
N ILE A 112 5.14 -10.24 -15.62
CA ILE A 112 5.90 -11.10 -14.71
C ILE A 112 5.23 -12.46 -14.50
N THR A 113 3.91 -12.51 -14.28
CA THR A 113 3.20 -13.78 -14.05
C THR A 113 3.13 -14.64 -15.30
N GLN A 114 3.12 -14.04 -16.49
CA GLN A 114 3.10 -14.78 -17.76
C GLN A 114 4.49 -15.35 -18.13
N SER A 115 5.55 -14.53 -18.05
CA SER A 115 6.87 -14.92 -18.57
C SER A 115 7.91 -15.23 -17.46
N LEU A 116 7.76 -14.66 -16.27
CA LEU A 116 8.77 -14.71 -15.20
C LEU A 116 8.31 -15.47 -13.95
N ALA A 117 7.20 -16.22 -14.03
CA ALA A 117 6.73 -17.07 -12.93
C ALA A 117 7.81 -18.03 -12.45
N GLY A 118 8.01 -18.10 -11.12
CA GLY A 118 9.06 -18.90 -10.48
C GLY A 118 10.48 -18.34 -10.60
N ARG A 119 10.70 -17.28 -11.40
CA ARG A 119 12.03 -16.68 -11.66
C ARG A 119 12.18 -15.28 -11.06
N ALA A 120 11.07 -14.64 -10.70
CA ALA A 120 11.06 -13.31 -10.11
C ALA A 120 10.62 -13.35 -8.63
N GLY A 121 11.45 -12.78 -7.76
CA GLY A 121 11.05 -12.37 -6.41
C GLY A 121 10.40 -10.98 -6.48
N MET A 122 9.32 -10.76 -5.74
CA MET A 122 8.57 -9.50 -5.77
C MET A 122 8.54 -8.83 -4.41
N VAL A 123 8.79 -7.53 -4.39
CA VAL A 123 8.67 -6.68 -3.19
C VAL A 123 7.85 -5.44 -3.52
N GLN A 124 6.76 -5.22 -2.79
CA GLN A 124 6.00 -3.99 -2.85
C GLN A 124 6.62 -2.94 -1.91
N LEU A 125 6.91 -1.75 -2.43
CA LEU A 125 7.46 -0.63 -1.67
C LEU A 125 6.48 0.53 -1.63
N LEU A 126 5.73 0.59 -0.54
CA LEU A 126 4.85 1.71 -0.19
C LEU A 126 5.65 2.94 0.29
N PRO A 127 5.00 4.10 0.52
CA PRO A 127 5.61 5.23 1.22
C PRO A 127 6.17 4.81 2.60
N PHE A 128 6.92 5.70 3.26
CA PHE A 128 7.61 5.35 4.50
C PHE A 128 6.68 4.73 5.54
N SER A 129 7.15 3.72 6.28
CA SER A 129 6.47 3.33 7.52
C SER A 129 6.84 4.29 8.64
N LEU A 130 6.02 4.34 9.68
CA LEU A 130 6.32 5.10 10.88
C LEU A 130 7.62 4.60 11.52
N GLU A 131 7.83 3.29 11.50
CA GLU A 131 9.07 2.67 12.00
C GLU A 131 10.32 3.12 11.23
N GLU A 132 10.24 3.29 9.91
CA GLU A 132 11.34 3.83 9.10
C GLU A 132 11.68 5.28 9.49
N LEU A 133 10.67 6.07 9.91
CA LEU A 133 10.90 7.44 10.36
C LEU A 133 11.40 7.55 11.81
N LYS A 134 10.97 6.64 12.71
CA LYS A 134 11.35 6.64 14.15
C LYS A 134 12.86 6.66 14.37
N ASN A 135 13.61 5.94 13.53
CA ASN A 135 15.06 5.80 13.67
C ASN A 135 15.84 6.91 12.96
N THR A 136 15.19 8.04 12.64
CA THR A 136 15.82 9.16 11.95
C THR A 136 15.66 10.47 12.75
N PRO A 137 16.46 11.51 12.44
CA PRO A 137 16.28 12.84 13.05
C PRO A 137 14.97 13.54 12.67
N VAL A 138 14.16 12.94 11.80
CA VAL A 138 12.89 13.50 11.34
C VAL A 138 11.88 13.49 12.48
N LYS A 139 11.46 14.68 12.91
CA LYS A 139 10.36 14.82 13.88
C LYS A 139 9.04 14.44 13.21
N THR A 140 8.46 13.34 13.65
CA THR A 140 7.18 12.81 13.17
C THR A 140 5.98 13.64 13.65
N GLY A 141 6.11 14.35 14.77
CA GLY A 141 5.08 15.30 15.25
C GLY A 141 3.93 14.62 15.98
N SER A 142 2.78 15.30 16.05
CA SER A 142 1.55 14.75 16.62
C SER A 142 0.86 13.76 15.67
N LEU A 143 -0.09 12.97 16.20
CA LEU A 143 -0.90 12.05 15.39
C LEU A 143 -1.53 12.76 14.18
N PHE A 144 -2.21 13.87 14.42
CA PHE A 144 -2.91 14.60 13.36
C PHE A 144 -1.95 15.25 12.36
N GLN A 145 -0.74 15.63 12.79
CA GLN A 145 0.30 16.09 11.87
C GLN A 145 0.73 14.97 10.92
N ILE A 146 0.93 13.73 11.40
CA ILE A 146 1.23 12.60 10.52
C ILE A 146 0.05 12.28 9.61
N LEU A 147 -1.16 12.19 10.14
CA LEU A 147 -2.33 11.85 9.33
C LEU A 147 -2.53 12.86 8.19
N TYR A 148 -2.35 14.15 8.48
CA TYR A 148 -2.44 15.24 7.49
C TYR A 148 -1.26 15.22 6.51
N LYS A 149 -0.04 15.02 7.01
CA LYS A 149 1.18 15.03 6.19
C LYS A 149 1.29 13.79 5.30
N GLY A 150 0.81 12.63 5.74
CA GLY A 150 1.06 11.35 5.08
C GLY A 150 2.54 10.95 5.11
N MET A 151 2.90 9.94 4.32
CA MET A 151 4.16 9.20 4.48
C MET A 151 5.05 9.19 3.23
N TYR A 152 4.71 9.99 2.22
CA TYR A 152 5.50 10.07 0.99
C TYR A 152 6.91 10.67 1.21
N PRO A 153 7.97 10.02 0.69
CA PRO A 153 9.34 10.48 0.91
C PRO A 153 9.65 11.96 0.60
N PRO A 154 9.13 12.56 -0.50
CA PRO A 154 9.38 13.98 -0.80
C PRO A 154 8.99 14.95 0.34
N LEU A 155 8.01 14.59 1.17
CA LEU A 155 7.55 15.42 2.30
C LEU A 155 8.51 15.42 3.49
N TYR A 156 9.45 14.48 3.52
CA TYR A 156 10.44 14.33 4.57
C TYR A 156 11.84 14.72 4.08
N ASP A 157 12.19 14.35 2.85
CA ASP A 157 13.52 14.59 2.29
C ASP A 157 13.70 16.03 1.77
N ARG A 158 12.61 16.68 1.30
CA ARG A 158 12.68 17.96 0.57
C ARG A 158 11.98 19.13 1.28
N LYS A 159 11.46 18.91 2.50
CA LYS A 159 10.73 19.92 3.30
C LYS A 159 9.58 20.61 2.53
N LEU A 160 8.86 19.86 1.71
CA LEU A 160 7.74 20.39 0.93
C LEU A 160 6.50 20.58 1.81
N ASP A 161 5.72 21.61 1.49
CA ASP A 161 4.39 21.82 2.08
C ASP A 161 3.44 20.68 1.62
N PRO A 162 2.80 19.93 2.54
CA PRO A 162 1.95 18.80 2.18
C PRO A 162 0.81 19.18 1.23
N LYS A 163 0.10 20.29 1.50
CA LYS A 163 -1.04 20.74 0.69
C LYS A 163 -0.65 21.02 -0.75
N LYS A 164 0.44 21.77 -0.96
CA LYS A 164 0.98 22.04 -2.31
C LYS A 164 1.45 20.77 -3.00
N TRP A 165 2.17 19.91 -2.28
CA TRP A 165 2.70 18.68 -2.87
C TRP A 165 1.59 17.71 -3.29
N TYR A 166 0.59 17.45 -2.44
CA TYR A 166 -0.53 16.58 -2.81
C TYR A 166 -1.38 17.16 -3.94
N ALA A 167 -1.61 18.48 -3.97
CA ALA A 167 -2.29 19.13 -5.09
C ALA A 167 -1.55 18.86 -6.42
N SER A 168 -0.23 19.04 -6.44
CA SER A 168 0.61 18.70 -7.61
C SER A 168 0.62 17.21 -7.91
N TYR A 169 0.66 16.33 -6.90
CA TYR A 169 0.66 14.89 -7.08
C TYR A 169 -0.64 14.40 -7.73
N ILE A 170 -1.79 14.89 -7.25
CA ILE A 170 -3.11 14.61 -7.81
C ILE A 170 -3.17 15.07 -9.27
N MET A 171 -2.82 16.33 -9.55
CA MET A 171 -2.92 16.92 -10.89
C MET A 171 -1.98 16.25 -11.91
N THR A 172 -0.73 15.97 -11.52
CA THR A 172 0.31 15.54 -12.48
C THR A 172 0.39 14.03 -12.67
N TYR A 173 -0.05 13.24 -11.68
CA TYR A 173 0.00 11.77 -11.74
C TYR A 173 -1.38 11.15 -11.75
N ILE A 174 -2.24 11.45 -10.77
CA ILE A 174 -3.53 10.76 -10.66
C ILE A 174 -4.45 11.17 -11.81
N GLU A 175 -4.64 12.47 -12.01
CA GLU A 175 -5.52 13.02 -13.04
C GLU A 175 -5.00 12.86 -14.47
N ARG A 176 -3.69 12.59 -14.63
CA ARG A 176 -3.06 12.42 -15.94
C ARG A 176 -2.78 10.95 -16.25
N ASP A 177 -1.95 10.31 -15.43
CA ASP A 177 -1.40 8.98 -15.75
C ASP A 177 -2.36 7.88 -15.31
N VAL A 178 -2.90 7.96 -14.09
CA VAL A 178 -3.88 6.98 -13.61
C VAL A 178 -5.20 7.09 -14.39
N ARG A 179 -5.64 8.31 -14.71
CA ARG A 179 -6.83 8.54 -15.56
C ARG A 179 -6.67 7.97 -16.98
N LYS A 180 -5.46 8.01 -17.56
CA LYS A 180 -5.21 7.42 -18.88
C LYS A 180 -5.41 5.90 -18.87
N LEU A 181 -5.05 5.21 -17.77
CA LEU A 181 -5.24 3.76 -17.63
C LEU A 181 -6.72 3.34 -17.67
N VAL A 182 -7.63 4.21 -17.21
CA VAL A 182 -9.09 3.98 -17.27
C VAL A 182 -9.76 4.55 -18.52
N ASN A 183 -8.99 5.14 -19.44
CA ASN A 183 -9.47 5.79 -20.67
C ASN A 183 -10.63 6.80 -20.43
N VAL A 184 -10.53 7.56 -19.34
CA VAL A 184 -11.60 8.50 -18.96
C VAL A 184 -11.35 9.85 -19.61
N LYS A 185 -12.28 10.30 -20.43
CA LYS A 185 -12.18 11.60 -21.12
C LYS A 185 -12.49 12.78 -20.19
N ASP A 186 -13.51 12.64 -19.34
CA ASP A 186 -13.97 13.69 -18.44
C ASP A 186 -13.16 13.74 -17.13
N LEU A 187 -12.37 14.80 -16.97
CA LEU A 187 -11.55 15.01 -15.78
C LEU A 187 -12.39 15.32 -14.53
N ALA A 188 -13.47 16.10 -14.67
CA ALA A 188 -14.30 16.53 -13.54
C ALA A 188 -15.03 15.34 -12.90
N ILE A 189 -15.53 14.41 -13.71
CA ILE A 189 -16.16 13.18 -13.21
C ILE A 189 -15.14 12.32 -12.44
N PHE A 190 -13.91 12.18 -12.95
CA PHE A 190 -12.87 11.42 -12.26
C PHE A 190 -12.42 12.06 -10.95
N GLN A 191 -12.27 13.39 -10.92
CA GLN A 191 -12.00 14.14 -9.69
C GLN A 191 -13.10 13.96 -8.66
N ARG A 192 -14.37 14.05 -9.07
CA ARG A 192 -15.52 13.79 -8.17
C ARG A 192 -15.46 12.38 -7.62
N PHE A 193 -15.16 11.38 -8.45
CA PHE A 193 -15.03 9.99 -8.02
C PHE A 193 -13.94 9.78 -6.97
N LEU A 194 -12.75 10.38 -7.14
CA LEU A 194 -11.68 10.32 -6.14
C LEU A 194 -12.09 10.93 -4.80
N ARG A 195 -12.77 12.08 -4.82
CA ARG A 195 -13.28 12.72 -3.60
C ARG A 195 -14.36 11.88 -2.93
N MET A 196 -15.26 11.27 -3.68
CA MET A 196 -16.28 10.37 -3.15
C MET A 196 -15.67 9.09 -2.56
N CYS A 197 -14.56 8.59 -3.10
CA CYS A 197 -13.80 7.51 -2.49
C CYS A 197 -13.22 7.93 -1.13
N ALA A 198 -12.60 9.11 -1.05
CA ALA A 198 -12.05 9.63 0.21
C ALA A 198 -13.14 9.90 1.26
N ALA A 199 -14.32 10.37 0.84
CA ALA A 199 -15.49 10.56 1.72
C ALA A 199 -16.05 9.25 2.30
N ARG A 200 -15.71 8.11 1.70
CA ARG A 200 -16.15 6.75 2.11
C ARG A 200 -15.01 5.93 2.72
N ILE A 201 -13.93 6.57 3.15
CA ILE A 201 -12.81 5.90 3.83
C ILE A 201 -13.28 5.17 5.09
N GLY A 202 -12.85 3.93 5.28
CA GLY A 202 -13.26 3.05 6.39
C GLY A 202 -14.68 2.48 6.28
N GLN A 203 -15.40 2.76 5.19
CA GLN A 203 -16.79 2.32 5.01
C GLN A 203 -16.88 1.16 4.01
N LEU A 204 -17.98 0.39 4.12
CA LEU A 204 -18.32 -0.65 3.15
C LEU A 204 -18.53 -0.02 1.76
N LEU A 205 -17.84 -0.58 0.76
CA LEU A 205 -17.83 -0.08 -0.61
C LEU A 205 -19.10 -0.47 -1.36
N ASN A 206 -20.12 0.37 -1.29
CA ASN A 206 -21.29 0.26 -2.17
C ASN A 206 -21.00 0.91 -3.53
N LEU A 207 -20.57 0.09 -4.49
CA LEU A 207 -20.26 0.54 -5.86
C LEU A 207 -21.44 1.18 -6.57
N SER A 208 -22.67 0.71 -6.35
CA SER A 208 -23.86 1.27 -7.00
C SER A 208 -24.14 2.68 -6.52
N SER A 209 -24.06 2.92 -5.20
CA SER A 209 -24.20 4.26 -4.63
C SER A 209 -23.06 5.18 -5.06
N LEU A 210 -21.81 4.71 -5.01
CA LEU A 210 -20.65 5.48 -5.47
C LEU A 210 -20.78 5.88 -6.96
N ALA A 211 -21.24 4.96 -7.80
CA ALA A 211 -21.45 5.20 -9.22
C ALA A 211 -22.56 6.23 -9.47
N ALA A 212 -23.68 6.11 -8.77
CA ALA A 212 -24.81 7.04 -8.85
C ALA A 212 -24.40 8.47 -8.46
N ASP A 213 -23.68 8.64 -7.34
CA ASP A 213 -23.19 9.95 -6.87
C ASP A 213 -22.24 10.62 -7.88
N CYS A 214 -21.56 9.81 -8.70
CA CYS A 214 -20.63 10.26 -9.72
C CYS A 214 -21.24 10.37 -11.11
N GLY A 215 -22.50 9.97 -11.32
CA GLY A 215 -23.13 9.93 -12.63
C GLY A 215 -22.48 8.94 -13.61
N ILE A 216 -21.92 7.83 -13.11
CA ILE A 216 -21.28 6.78 -13.92
C ILE A 216 -21.98 5.44 -13.72
N THR A 217 -21.65 4.45 -14.55
CA THR A 217 -22.19 3.10 -14.39
C THR A 217 -21.47 2.34 -13.28
N HIS A 218 -22.13 1.33 -12.70
CA HIS A 218 -21.52 0.42 -11.71
C HIS A 218 -20.24 -0.26 -12.24
N ASN A 219 -20.23 -0.68 -13.51
CA ASN A 219 -19.06 -1.31 -14.13
C ASN A 219 -17.90 -0.33 -14.29
N THR A 220 -18.21 0.94 -14.61
CA THR A 220 -17.21 2.02 -14.66
C THR A 220 -16.60 2.26 -13.27
N ALA A 221 -17.43 2.39 -12.23
CA ALA A 221 -16.95 2.55 -10.86
C ALA A 221 -16.06 1.37 -10.42
N ARG A 222 -16.48 0.13 -10.71
CA ARG A 222 -15.68 -1.07 -10.44
C ARG A 222 -14.31 -1.00 -11.12
N ALA A 223 -14.28 -0.72 -12.43
CA ALA A 223 -13.04 -0.62 -13.20
C ALA A 223 -12.11 0.47 -12.65
N TRP A 224 -12.67 1.62 -12.24
CA TRP A 224 -11.88 2.70 -11.66
C TRP A 224 -11.30 2.33 -10.30
N ILE A 225 -12.08 1.69 -9.42
CA ILE A 225 -11.54 1.16 -8.14
C ILE A 225 -10.39 0.18 -8.41
N SER A 226 -10.56 -0.77 -9.35
CA SER A 226 -9.48 -1.71 -9.69
C SER A 226 -8.19 -0.99 -10.08
N VAL A 227 -8.28 0.07 -10.89
CA VAL A 227 -7.10 0.85 -11.30
C VAL A 227 -6.50 1.64 -10.14
N LEU A 228 -7.31 2.23 -9.26
CA LEU A 228 -6.81 2.92 -8.07
C LEU A 228 -6.08 1.94 -7.12
N GLU A 229 -6.58 0.71 -6.98
CA GLU A 229 -5.95 -0.32 -6.15
C GLU A 229 -4.60 -0.75 -6.72
N ALA A 230 -4.52 -1.04 -8.02
CA ALA A 230 -3.26 -1.38 -8.66
C ALA A 230 -2.26 -0.22 -8.82
N SER A 231 -2.73 1.02 -8.65
CA SER A 231 -1.89 2.21 -8.58
C SER A 231 -1.44 2.52 -7.14
N TYR A 232 -1.78 1.67 -6.17
CA TYR A 232 -1.47 1.87 -4.74
C TYR A 232 -2.04 3.16 -4.17
N ILE A 233 -3.18 3.62 -4.69
CA ILE A 233 -3.90 4.79 -4.15
C ILE A 233 -4.81 4.32 -3.02
N VAL A 234 -5.63 3.30 -3.32
CA VAL A 234 -6.58 2.70 -2.38
C VAL A 234 -6.26 1.24 -2.15
N PHE A 235 -6.82 0.66 -1.09
CA PHE A 235 -6.88 -0.79 -0.90
C PHE A 235 -8.25 -1.21 -0.38
N LEU A 236 -8.65 -2.44 -0.69
CA LEU A 236 -9.91 -3.02 -0.26
C LEU A 236 -9.67 -4.06 0.84
N LEU A 237 -10.15 -3.78 2.05
CA LEU A 237 -10.09 -4.74 3.14
C LEU A 237 -11.29 -5.68 3.06
N GLN A 238 -11.02 -6.95 2.81
CA GLN A 238 -12.05 -7.97 2.65
C GLN A 238 -12.61 -8.40 4.02
N PRO A 239 -13.88 -8.83 4.11
CA PRO A 239 -14.42 -9.38 5.35
C PRO A 239 -13.88 -10.78 5.64
N HIS A 240 -13.68 -11.10 6.92
CA HIS A 240 -13.24 -12.41 7.36
C HIS A 240 -14.40 -13.41 7.36
N PHE A 241 -14.33 -14.42 6.48
CA PHE A 241 -15.24 -15.58 6.49
C PHE A 241 -14.44 -16.87 6.48
N LYS A 242 -14.93 -17.89 7.21
CA LYS A 242 -14.33 -19.25 7.17
C LYS A 242 -14.41 -19.88 5.78
N ASN A 243 -15.48 -19.59 5.03
CA ASN A 243 -15.63 -20.06 3.66
C ASN A 243 -15.04 -19.03 2.70
N PHE A 244 -13.98 -19.43 1.98
CA PHE A 244 -13.28 -18.59 1.01
C PHE A 244 -14.20 -18.06 -0.10
N GLY A 245 -15.14 -18.87 -0.61
CA GLY A 245 -16.12 -18.42 -1.60
C GLY A 245 -17.06 -17.33 -1.06
N LYS A 246 -17.51 -17.44 0.20
CA LYS A 246 -18.29 -16.36 0.85
C LYS A 246 -17.46 -15.10 1.11
N ARG A 247 -16.15 -15.24 1.34
CA ARG A 247 -15.21 -14.13 1.50
C ARG A 247 -15.10 -13.30 0.22
N LEU A 248 -15.10 -13.93 -0.96
CA LEU A 248 -14.98 -13.25 -2.26
C LEU A 248 -16.23 -12.47 -2.71
N VAL A 249 -17.40 -12.79 -2.16
CA VAL A 249 -18.69 -12.24 -2.62
C VAL A 249 -19.14 -11.04 -1.77
N LYS A 250 -18.60 -10.90 -0.56
CA LYS A 250 -19.07 -9.88 0.40
C LYS A 250 -18.37 -8.55 0.20
N THR A 251 -19.11 -7.47 0.47
CA THR A 251 -18.66 -6.10 0.26
C THR A 251 -17.43 -5.77 1.11
N PRO A 252 -16.31 -5.33 0.51
CA PRO A 252 -15.13 -4.92 1.26
C PRO A 252 -15.28 -3.51 1.85
N LYS A 253 -14.37 -3.12 2.74
CA LYS A 253 -14.19 -1.72 3.14
C LYS A 253 -13.13 -1.03 2.27
N LEU A 254 -13.32 0.26 2.01
CA LEU A 254 -12.40 1.09 1.20
C LEU A 254 -11.46 1.91 2.09
N TYR A 255 -10.16 1.86 1.81
CA TYR A 255 -9.13 2.65 2.49
C TYR A 255 -8.11 3.24 1.52
N PHE A 256 -7.25 4.14 2.02
CA PHE A 256 -6.15 4.73 1.27
C PHE A 256 -4.81 4.29 1.85
N PHE A 257 -3.84 3.98 0.99
CA PHE A 257 -2.48 3.65 1.44
C PHE A 257 -1.76 4.85 2.08
N ASP A 258 -2.22 6.07 1.82
CA ASP A 258 -1.67 7.29 2.36
C ASP A 258 -2.79 8.26 2.80
N THR A 259 -2.77 8.62 4.09
CA THR A 259 -3.82 9.46 4.69
C THR A 259 -3.69 10.93 4.33
N GLY A 260 -2.48 11.42 4.01
CA GLY A 260 -2.30 12.79 3.56
C GLY A 260 -2.97 13.03 2.21
N LEU A 261 -2.93 12.03 1.32
CA LEU A 261 -3.66 12.05 0.06
C LEU A 261 -5.19 12.09 0.30
N ALA A 262 -5.68 11.23 1.18
CA ALA A 262 -7.11 11.21 1.53
C ALA A 262 -7.54 12.54 2.17
N ALA A 263 -6.74 13.11 3.08
CA ALA A 263 -7.00 14.39 3.72
C ALA A 263 -7.07 15.54 2.69
N GLN A 264 -6.18 15.56 1.69
CA GLN A 264 -6.23 16.53 0.60
C GLN A 264 -7.50 16.38 -0.25
N LEU A 265 -7.92 15.14 -0.56
CA LEU A 265 -9.15 14.88 -1.33
C LEU A 265 -10.41 15.30 -0.55
N LEU A 266 -10.39 15.15 0.77
CA LEU A 266 -11.42 15.62 1.71
C LEU A 266 -11.39 17.14 1.94
N ASN A 267 -10.42 17.85 1.36
CA ASN A 267 -10.22 19.29 1.56
C ASN A 267 -10.01 19.66 3.05
N ILE A 268 -9.30 18.81 3.80
CA ILE A 268 -8.83 19.13 5.15
C ILE A 268 -7.71 20.16 5.04
N GLN A 269 -7.77 21.21 5.85
CA GLN A 269 -6.91 22.39 5.68
C GLN A 269 -5.61 22.28 6.47
N ASP A 270 -5.65 21.68 7.66
CA ASP A 270 -4.56 21.60 8.62
C ASP A 270 -4.81 20.47 9.65
N PRO A 271 -3.82 20.12 10.49
CA PRO A 271 -3.97 19.10 11.53
C PRO A 271 -5.10 19.36 12.55
N GLU A 272 -5.37 20.63 12.87
CA GLU A 272 -6.41 21.04 13.83
C GLU A 272 -7.80 20.77 13.26
N HIS A 273 -8.02 21.08 11.97
CA HIS A 273 -9.24 20.72 11.25
C HIS A 273 -9.41 19.20 11.19
N LEU A 274 -8.34 18.43 10.95
CA LEU A 274 -8.39 16.97 10.95
C LEU A 274 -8.87 16.42 12.31
N ALA A 275 -8.43 17.02 13.42
CA ALA A 275 -8.76 16.57 14.78
C ALA A 275 -10.27 16.58 15.09
N ILE A 276 -11.05 17.42 14.40
CA ILE A 276 -12.51 17.55 14.54
C ILE A 276 -13.29 17.06 13.31
N HIS A 277 -12.60 16.61 12.26
CA HIS A 277 -13.24 16.22 11.00
C HIS A 277 -14.05 14.90 11.16
N PRO A 278 -15.23 14.76 10.53
CA PRO A 278 -16.05 13.54 10.65
C PRO A 278 -15.34 12.26 10.21
N GLN A 279 -14.44 12.35 9.24
CA GLN A 279 -13.64 11.22 8.74
C GLN A 279 -12.36 10.95 9.56
N ARG A 280 -12.15 11.60 10.71
CA ARG A 280 -10.97 11.38 11.57
C ARG A 280 -10.77 9.91 11.92
N GLY A 281 -11.86 9.22 12.29
CA GLY A 281 -11.83 7.79 12.61
C GLY A 281 -11.36 6.95 11.43
N GLY A 282 -11.97 7.13 10.26
CA GLY A 282 -11.61 6.40 9.03
C GLY A 282 -10.19 6.69 8.55
N LEU A 283 -9.69 7.93 8.68
CA LEU A 283 -8.30 8.27 8.39
C LEU A 283 -7.34 7.56 9.36
N PHE A 284 -7.64 7.56 10.66
CA PHE A 284 -6.82 6.88 11.65
C PHE A 284 -6.78 5.36 11.45
N GLU A 285 -7.94 4.76 11.17
CA GLU A 285 -8.07 3.34 10.82
C GLU A 285 -7.25 2.99 9.57
N SER A 286 -7.38 3.79 8.51
CA SER A 286 -6.60 3.66 7.27
C SER A 286 -5.09 3.73 7.52
N PHE A 287 -4.65 4.62 8.41
CA PHE A 287 -3.24 4.74 8.79
C PHE A 287 -2.74 3.48 9.48
N VAL A 288 -3.42 3.04 10.54
CA VAL A 288 -3.02 1.86 11.33
C VAL A 288 -2.98 0.60 10.47
N ILE A 289 -3.99 0.39 9.63
CA ILE A 289 -4.03 -0.76 8.72
C ILE A 289 -2.94 -0.63 7.65
N GLY A 290 -2.74 0.58 7.11
CA GLY A 290 -1.66 0.88 6.17
C GLY A 290 -0.27 0.57 6.73
N GLU A 291 -0.03 0.81 8.01
CA GLU A 291 1.23 0.43 8.67
C GLU A 291 1.42 -1.09 8.74
N GLN A 292 0.37 -1.88 8.94
CA GLN A 292 0.47 -3.35 8.85
C GLN A 292 0.81 -3.80 7.42
N TYR A 293 0.18 -3.19 6.41
CA TYR A 293 0.47 -3.47 5.00
C TYR A 293 1.94 -3.18 4.69
N LYS A 294 2.46 -2.03 5.14
CA LYS A 294 3.88 -1.67 4.95
C LYS A 294 4.80 -2.68 5.59
N MET A 295 4.50 -3.17 6.78
CA MET A 295 5.30 -4.20 7.44
C MET A 295 5.38 -5.48 6.60
N GLN A 296 4.24 -6.06 6.21
CA GLN A 296 4.20 -7.30 5.41
C GLN A 296 4.87 -7.13 4.04
N TYR A 297 4.62 -6.00 3.36
CA TYR A 297 5.22 -5.73 2.06
C TYR A 297 6.73 -5.48 2.13
N ASN A 298 7.22 -4.83 3.19
CA ASN A 298 8.65 -4.71 3.43
C ASN A 298 9.32 -6.08 3.64
N GLU A 299 8.60 -7.07 4.16
CA GLU A 299 9.06 -8.47 4.29
C GLU A 299 8.83 -9.32 3.03
N GLY A 300 8.24 -8.74 1.97
CA GLY A 300 7.93 -9.48 0.73
C GLY A 300 6.80 -10.51 0.91
N VAL A 301 5.97 -10.35 1.95
CA VAL A 301 4.88 -11.27 2.30
C VAL A 301 3.53 -10.68 1.91
N ALA A 302 2.67 -11.50 1.32
CA ALA A 302 1.29 -11.10 1.06
C ALA A 302 0.50 -10.94 2.37
N PRO A 303 -0.21 -9.81 2.58
CA PRO A 303 -0.96 -9.57 3.80
C PRO A 303 -2.26 -10.39 3.83
N ASN A 304 -2.47 -11.15 4.91
CA ASN A 304 -3.73 -11.83 5.21
C ASN A 304 -4.56 -11.01 6.21
N PHE A 305 -4.99 -9.84 5.75
CA PHE A 305 -5.74 -8.88 6.55
C PHE A 305 -7.21 -8.83 6.13
N TYR A 306 -8.08 -8.77 7.12
CA TYR A 306 -9.52 -8.72 6.95
C TYR A 306 -10.16 -7.78 7.96
N PHE A 307 -11.43 -7.44 7.82
CA PHE A 307 -12.25 -6.95 8.95
C PHE A 307 -13.24 -8.05 9.36
N TRP A 308 -13.81 -7.99 10.55
CA TRP A 308 -14.88 -8.91 10.93
C TRP A 308 -16.15 -8.14 11.26
N ARG A 309 -17.29 -8.66 10.83
CA ARG A 309 -18.60 -8.11 11.17
C ARG A 309 -19.63 -9.22 11.30
N ASN A 310 -20.43 -9.20 12.36
CA ASN A 310 -21.55 -10.13 12.51
C ASN A 310 -22.87 -9.55 11.98
N ASN A 311 -23.92 -10.37 12.00
CA ASN A 311 -25.27 -9.96 11.55
C ASN A 311 -25.93 -8.92 12.48
N LEU A 312 -25.45 -8.77 13.72
CA LEU A 312 -25.93 -7.78 14.69
C LEU A 312 -25.27 -6.41 14.50
N GLY A 313 -24.26 -6.32 13.63
CA GLY A 313 -23.51 -5.09 13.35
C GLY A 313 -22.29 -4.89 14.23
N ASP A 314 -21.96 -5.81 15.13
CA ASP A 314 -20.68 -5.75 15.85
C ASP A 314 -19.54 -5.96 14.87
N GLU A 315 -18.46 -5.20 15.04
CA GLU A 315 -17.38 -5.09 14.08
C GLU A 315 -16.02 -5.10 14.78
N ILE A 316 -15.04 -5.78 14.17
CA ILE A 316 -13.62 -5.64 14.49
C ILE A 316 -12.94 -5.03 13.27
N ASP A 317 -12.24 -3.92 13.49
CA ASP A 317 -11.66 -3.09 12.44
C ASP A 317 -10.62 -3.87 11.61
N LEU A 318 -9.77 -4.67 12.26
CA LEU A 318 -8.77 -5.50 11.60
C LEU A 318 -8.63 -6.88 12.25
N ILE A 319 -8.63 -7.92 11.41
CA ILE A 319 -8.25 -9.30 11.71
C ILE A 319 -6.96 -9.60 10.95
N ILE A 320 -5.96 -10.04 11.68
CA ILE A 320 -4.72 -10.61 11.13
C ILE A 320 -4.83 -12.12 11.21
N ASP A 321 -4.92 -12.77 10.05
CA ASP A 321 -5.03 -14.22 9.93
C ASP A 321 -3.63 -14.84 9.81
N LYS A 322 -3.20 -15.56 10.84
CA LYS A 322 -1.91 -16.28 10.88
C LYS A 322 -2.05 -17.74 10.46
N GLY A 323 -3.25 -18.17 10.04
CA GLY A 323 -3.56 -19.55 9.65
C GLY A 323 -3.93 -20.43 10.83
N ASP A 324 -3.07 -20.48 11.86
CA ASP A 324 -3.32 -21.23 13.11
C ASP A 324 -4.15 -20.43 14.13
N ARG A 325 -4.06 -19.10 14.08
CA ARG A 325 -4.79 -18.18 14.96
C ARG A 325 -5.21 -16.90 14.25
N LEU A 326 -6.26 -16.28 14.79
CA LEU A 326 -6.73 -14.96 14.40
C LEU A 326 -6.37 -13.96 15.49
N LEU A 327 -5.75 -12.85 15.09
CA LEU A 327 -5.52 -11.71 15.97
C LEU A 327 -6.54 -10.62 15.64
N ALA A 328 -7.30 -10.17 16.64
CA ALA A 328 -8.30 -9.11 16.48
C ALA A 328 -7.74 -7.78 16.98
N VAL A 329 -7.86 -6.76 16.15
CA VAL A 329 -7.35 -5.41 16.40
C VAL A 329 -8.51 -4.43 16.30
N GLU A 330 -8.82 -3.76 17.40
CA GLU A 330 -9.72 -2.60 17.43
C GLU A 330 -8.89 -1.32 17.29
N ILE A 331 -9.39 -0.35 16.54
CA ILE A 331 -8.67 0.89 16.21
C ILE A 331 -9.51 2.09 16.62
N LYS A 332 -8.99 2.92 17.55
CA LYS A 332 -9.73 4.06 18.11
C LYS A 332 -8.91 5.34 18.10
N SER A 333 -9.35 6.35 17.35
CA SER A 333 -8.61 7.62 17.22
C SER A 333 -8.62 8.49 18.49
N GLY A 334 -9.25 8.04 19.59
CA GLY A 334 -9.32 8.79 20.84
C GLY A 334 -8.00 8.72 21.60
N ASN A 335 -7.59 9.84 22.21
CA ASN A 335 -6.34 9.91 22.99
C ASN A 335 -6.52 9.35 24.41
N THR A 336 -7.75 9.39 24.93
CA THR A 336 -8.09 8.86 26.25
C THR A 336 -8.81 7.53 26.09
N LEU A 337 -8.35 6.53 26.83
CA LEU A 337 -8.97 5.21 26.83
C LEU A 337 -10.33 5.27 27.50
N ASN A 338 -11.29 4.57 26.89
CA ASN A 338 -12.61 4.33 27.45
C ASN A 338 -12.85 2.80 27.43
N ASN A 339 -13.51 2.29 28.48
CA ASN A 339 -13.97 0.90 28.54
C ASN A 339 -14.78 0.48 27.31
N ASP A 340 -15.51 1.43 26.69
CA ASP A 340 -16.29 1.17 25.47
C ASP A 340 -15.43 0.72 24.29
N PHE A 341 -14.13 1.06 24.28
CA PHE A 341 -13.20 0.65 23.22
C PHE A 341 -12.98 -0.88 23.20
N PHE A 342 -13.28 -1.57 24.30
CA PHE A 342 -13.06 -3.01 24.41
C PHE A 342 -14.32 -3.85 24.14
N LEU A 343 -15.50 -3.22 24.02
CA LEU A 343 -16.77 -3.93 23.92
C LEU A 343 -16.83 -4.88 22.72
N ASN A 344 -16.37 -4.42 21.55
CA ASN A 344 -16.37 -5.25 20.34
C ASN A 344 -15.38 -6.42 20.46
N LEU A 345 -14.20 -6.19 21.06
CA LEU A 345 -13.23 -7.26 21.33
C LEU A 345 -13.78 -8.30 22.30
N GLU A 346 -14.47 -7.87 23.37
CA GLU A 346 -15.13 -8.78 24.32
C GLU A 346 -16.23 -9.62 23.64
N LYS A 347 -17.06 -9.00 22.79
CA LYS A 347 -18.09 -9.70 22.01
C LYS A 347 -17.50 -10.67 21.00
N TRP A 348 -16.44 -10.25 20.29
CA TRP A 348 -15.74 -11.07 19.32
C TRP A 348 -15.13 -12.30 20.00
N ARG A 349 -14.41 -12.12 21.12
CA ARG A 349 -13.84 -13.22 21.92
C ARG A 349 -14.90 -14.22 22.37
N LYS A 350 -16.06 -13.75 22.85
CA LYS A 350 -17.18 -14.63 23.22
C LYS A 350 -17.69 -15.44 22.03
N THR A 351 -17.74 -14.82 20.85
CA THR A 351 -18.24 -15.45 19.62
C THR A 351 -17.25 -16.46 19.04
N THR A 352 -15.96 -16.14 19.03
CA THR A 352 -14.91 -16.96 18.41
C THR A 352 -14.22 -17.92 19.38
N ARG A 353 -14.44 -17.74 20.69
CA ARG A 353 -13.69 -18.40 21.78
C ARG A 353 -12.18 -18.14 21.70
N ALA A 354 -11.78 -17.01 21.11
CA ALA A 354 -10.38 -16.63 21.02
C ALA A 354 -9.78 -16.24 22.39
N PRO A 355 -8.51 -16.59 22.64
CA PRO A 355 -7.75 -16.12 23.81
C PRO A 355 -7.69 -14.60 23.94
N ALA A 356 -7.46 -14.10 25.16
CA ALA A 356 -7.39 -12.67 25.45
C ALA A 356 -6.17 -12.00 24.81
N ASP A 357 -5.03 -12.68 24.85
CA ASP A 357 -3.74 -12.27 24.28
C ASP A 357 -3.74 -12.26 22.74
N HIS A 358 -4.82 -12.71 22.10
CA HIS A 358 -5.09 -12.55 20.67
C HIS A 358 -5.86 -11.27 20.35
N THR A 359 -6.13 -10.42 21.35
CA THR A 359 -6.83 -9.14 21.15
C THR A 359 -5.91 -7.95 21.40
N TYR A 360 -6.06 -6.96 20.51
CA TYR A 360 -5.24 -5.78 20.44
C TYR A 360 -6.13 -4.54 20.33
N LEU A 361 -5.73 -3.46 21.00
CA LEU A 361 -6.34 -2.14 20.84
C LEU A 361 -5.25 -1.15 20.44
N VAL A 362 -5.40 -0.51 19.28
CA VAL A 362 -4.54 0.61 18.87
C VAL A 362 -5.31 1.90 19.06
N PHE A 363 -4.74 2.86 19.77
CA PHE A 363 -5.41 4.13 20.06
C PHE A 363 -4.54 5.38 19.91
N GLY A 364 -5.17 6.56 19.91
CA GLY A 364 -4.50 7.85 19.66
C GLY A 364 -3.62 8.38 20.79
N GLY A 365 -3.55 7.70 21.94
CA GLY A 365 -2.71 8.10 23.07
C GLY A 365 -1.26 7.62 22.96
N ASP A 366 -0.53 7.67 24.08
CA ASP A 366 0.92 7.45 24.14
C ASP A 366 1.34 6.28 25.07
N SER A 367 0.40 5.57 25.70
CA SER A 367 0.72 4.52 26.67
C SER A 367 0.49 3.10 26.15
N SER A 368 1.42 2.20 26.46
CA SER A 368 1.29 0.76 26.24
C SER A 368 1.01 0.05 27.55
N HIS A 369 0.02 -0.85 27.58
CA HIS A 369 -0.31 -1.66 28.76
C HIS A 369 -1.23 -2.83 28.36
N THR A 370 -1.54 -3.70 29.32
CA THR A 370 -2.52 -4.77 29.14
C THR A 370 -3.77 -4.48 29.96
N TYR A 371 -4.94 -4.61 29.34
CA TYR A 371 -6.23 -4.41 30.01
C TYR A 371 -7.15 -5.60 29.73
N LYS A 372 -7.58 -6.31 30.78
CA LYS A 372 -8.40 -7.56 30.69
C LYS A 372 -7.82 -8.61 29.72
N GLY A 373 -6.49 -8.66 29.62
CA GLY A 373 -5.74 -9.53 28.71
C GLY A 373 -5.58 -9.01 27.27
N THR A 374 -6.27 -7.94 26.89
CA THR A 374 -6.07 -7.23 25.62
C THR A 374 -4.78 -6.41 25.68
N LYS A 375 -3.92 -6.52 24.66
CA LYS A 375 -2.71 -5.70 24.53
C LYS A 375 -3.10 -4.33 23.95
N VAL A 376 -2.78 -3.24 24.65
CA VAL A 376 -3.10 -1.87 24.24
C VAL A 376 -1.82 -1.18 23.78
N PHE A 377 -1.85 -0.64 22.56
CA PHE A 377 -0.71 0.04 21.94
C PHE A 377 -1.08 1.47 21.52
N PRO A 378 -0.19 2.44 21.74
CA PRO A 378 -0.34 3.76 21.16
C PRO A 378 -0.15 3.67 19.65
N TRP A 379 -0.70 4.65 18.93
CA TRP A 379 -0.59 4.73 17.47
C TRP A 379 0.86 4.72 16.97
N LYS A 380 1.80 5.19 17.81
CA LYS A 380 3.23 5.14 17.51
C LYS A 380 3.75 3.72 17.37
N ASP A 381 3.20 2.77 18.12
CA ASP A 381 3.59 1.36 18.13
C ASP A 381 2.46 0.47 17.56
N CYS A 382 1.78 0.97 16.52
CA CYS A 382 0.58 0.32 16.00
C CYS A 382 0.82 -1.00 15.27
N VAL A 383 2.05 -1.28 14.81
CA VAL A 383 2.37 -2.53 14.09
C VAL A 383 2.28 -3.72 15.04
N ILE A 384 1.41 -4.69 14.70
CA ILE A 384 1.21 -5.88 15.51
C ILE A 384 2.12 -6.99 14.97
N SER A 385 3.32 -7.07 15.53
CA SER A 385 4.23 -8.18 15.25
C SER A 385 3.93 -9.35 16.20
N PRO A 386 3.80 -10.59 15.69
CA PRO A 386 3.87 -11.75 16.56
C PRO A 386 5.30 -11.89 17.07
N GLU A 387 5.43 -12.09 18.39
CA GLU A 387 6.64 -12.69 18.98
C GLU A 387 6.89 -14.09 18.40
#